data_AF-A0A949QDG7-F1
#
_entry.id   AF-A0A949QDG7-F1
#
_cell.length_a   1.000
_cell.length_b   1.000
_cell.length_c   1.000
_cell.angle_alpha   90.00
_cell.angle_beta   90.00
_cell.angle_gamma   90.00
#
_symmetry.space_group_name_H-M   'P 1'
#
loop_
_entity.id
_entity.type
_entity.pdbx_description
1 polymer ?
#
loop_
_entity_poly.entity_id
_entity_poly.type
_entity_poly.pdbx_seq_one_letter_code
_entity_poly.pdbx_strand_id
1 'polypeptide(L)'
;TDTVQSSVSYTLGANVENLTLMGTGTINGTGNTLANILLGNSGDNILNGGAGNDSMNGGEGNDLYVVGLATDHVVAEFADDGATGVDEVRFTATSASTLSLYAGDTGIEKVVIGTGTGATAVISGTTALNVNASAVTTGLWMIGNAGANALTGTIQNDTLEGGSGNDTLTGGSGSDDFVFNTAPNSITNKDTITDFQPGADELQFSKAIFAALGDEGELKVEQFWSSATAVAAHDSDDRIIYNTSTGALYYDADGTGGIAAVQVAIIGTTTHPALQYTDMHVVA
;
A
#
# COMPACT_ATOMS: atom_id res chain seq x y z
N THR A 1 -19.82 13.97 28.35
CA THR A 1 -19.82 13.21 27.10
C THR A 1 -20.86 12.13 27.25
N ASP A 2 -21.70 11.95 26.23
CA ASP A 2 -22.77 10.95 26.21
C ASP A 2 -22.26 9.66 25.55
N THR A 3 -22.72 8.50 26.04
CA THR A 3 -22.25 7.17 25.60
C THR A 3 -23.40 6.28 25.16
N VAL A 4 -23.25 5.66 23.99
CA VAL A 4 -24.08 4.55 23.51
C VAL A 4 -23.31 3.24 23.65
N GLN A 5 -23.95 2.24 24.23
CA GLN A 5 -23.48 0.85 24.18
C GLN A 5 -24.43 0.06 23.27
N SER A 6 -23.90 -0.57 22.22
CA SER A 6 -24.73 -1.21 21.20
C SER A 6 -24.31 -2.65 20.94
N SER A 7 -25.27 -3.59 20.89
CA SER A 7 -25.04 -4.98 20.48
C SER A 7 -25.41 -5.24 19.00
N VAL A 8 -25.57 -4.16 18.23
CA VAL A 8 -25.81 -4.13 16.78
C VAL A 8 -25.01 -2.99 16.16
N SER A 9 -24.81 -2.99 14.85
CA SER A 9 -24.17 -1.85 14.17
C SER A 9 -24.92 -0.55 14.47
N TYR A 10 -24.18 0.53 14.73
CA TYR A 10 -24.76 1.77 15.22
C TYR A 10 -24.06 3.01 14.63
N THR A 11 -24.88 4.01 14.31
CA THR A 11 -24.42 5.34 13.91
C THR A 11 -24.81 6.34 14.98
N LEU A 12 -23.84 7.09 15.51
CA LEU A 12 -24.08 8.10 16.54
C LEU A 12 -25.02 9.19 16.01
N GLY A 13 -26.03 9.50 16.81
CA GLY A 13 -26.84 10.70 16.59
C GLY A 13 -26.05 11.97 16.89
N ALA A 14 -26.60 13.13 16.52
CA ALA A 14 -25.99 14.41 16.86
C ALA A 14 -25.86 14.58 18.39
N ASN A 15 -24.77 15.22 18.84
CA ASN A 15 -24.46 15.48 20.26
C ASN A 15 -24.24 14.21 21.10
N VAL A 16 -23.85 13.10 20.47
CA VAL A 16 -23.37 11.91 21.17
C VAL A 16 -21.91 11.75 20.80
N GLU A 17 -21.05 11.56 21.80
CA GLU A 17 -19.61 11.53 21.60
C GLU A 17 -19.03 10.12 21.62
N ASN A 18 -19.61 9.17 22.37
CA ASN A 18 -19.00 7.87 22.55
C ASN A 18 -19.90 6.73 22.07
N LEU A 19 -19.31 5.78 21.36
CA LEU A 19 -19.90 4.49 21.00
C LEU A 19 -19.02 3.35 21.54
N THR A 20 -19.63 2.37 22.18
CA THR A 20 -19.00 1.09 22.51
C THR A 20 -19.81 -0.04 21.91
N LEU A 21 -19.19 -0.83 21.04
CA LEU A 21 -19.77 -2.03 20.46
C LEU A 21 -19.64 -3.19 21.45
N MET A 22 -20.71 -3.93 21.65
CA MET A 22 -20.82 -5.00 22.64
C MET A 22 -20.92 -6.36 21.95
N GLY A 23 -20.52 -7.41 22.67
CA GLY A 23 -20.55 -8.78 22.15
C GLY A 23 -19.29 -9.11 21.35
N THR A 24 -19.40 -10.11 20.47
CA THR A 24 -18.27 -10.66 19.71
C THR A 24 -18.59 -10.84 18.22
N GLY A 25 -19.70 -10.23 17.78
CA GLY A 25 -20.14 -10.33 16.38
C GLY A 25 -19.59 -9.16 15.58
N THR A 26 -19.42 -9.37 14.27
CA THR A 26 -19.11 -8.33 13.27
C THR A 26 -20.22 -7.27 13.25
N ILE A 27 -20.04 -6.21 14.01
CA ILE A 27 -20.93 -5.05 14.07
C ILE A 27 -20.10 -3.79 13.89
N ASN A 28 -20.71 -2.73 13.36
CA ASN A 28 -19.97 -1.58 12.87
C ASN A 28 -20.33 -0.30 13.65
N GLY A 29 -19.37 0.60 13.75
CA GLY A 29 -19.51 1.90 14.40
C GLY A 29 -19.38 3.03 13.39
N THR A 30 -20.28 4.00 13.46
CA THR A 30 -20.12 5.26 12.71
C THR A 30 -20.35 6.43 13.65
N GLY A 31 -19.39 7.36 13.66
CA GLY A 31 -19.48 8.62 14.38
C GLY A 31 -20.34 9.65 13.66
N ASN A 32 -20.08 10.92 13.98
CA ASN A 32 -20.78 12.09 13.49
C ASN A 32 -19.77 13.20 13.15
N THR A 33 -20.06 14.47 13.46
CA THR A 33 -19.19 15.62 13.13
C THR A 33 -18.43 16.16 14.36
N LEU A 34 -18.53 15.48 15.49
CA LEU A 34 -17.87 15.83 16.74
C LEU A 34 -16.61 14.97 16.90
N ALA A 35 -15.75 15.32 17.85
CA ALA A 35 -14.71 14.40 18.30
C ALA A 35 -15.36 13.19 18.99
N ASN A 36 -15.35 12.03 18.33
CA ASN A 36 -15.97 10.81 18.80
C ASN A 36 -14.95 9.82 19.36
N ILE A 37 -15.39 9.02 20.34
CA ILE A 37 -14.68 7.83 20.81
C ILE A 37 -15.47 6.61 20.33
N LEU A 38 -14.90 5.84 19.40
CA LEU A 38 -15.49 4.60 18.89
C LEU A 38 -14.66 3.42 19.39
N LEU A 39 -15.25 2.62 20.27
CA LEU A 39 -14.67 1.37 20.74
C LEU A 39 -15.40 0.20 20.10
N GLY A 40 -14.65 -0.62 19.37
CA GLY A 40 -15.10 -1.86 18.77
C GLY A 40 -15.22 -2.99 19.79
N ASN A 41 -15.29 -4.21 19.28
CA ASN A 41 -15.43 -5.43 20.05
C ASN A 41 -14.44 -6.50 19.56
N SER A 42 -14.65 -7.77 19.91
CA SER A 42 -13.70 -8.83 19.54
C SER A 42 -13.97 -9.51 18.19
N GLY A 43 -14.67 -8.85 17.28
CA GLY A 43 -14.91 -9.37 15.93
C GLY A 43 -14.64 -8.28 14.91
N ASP A 44 -14.53 -8.66 13.63
CA ASP A 44 -14.21 -7.73 12.55
C ASP A 44 -15.20 -6.55 12.48
N ASN A 45 -14.79 -5.37 12.91
CA ASN A 45 -15.58 -4.15 12.99
C ASN A 45 -15.17 -3.18 11.88
N ILE A 46 -16.15 -2.42 11.39
CA ILE A 46 -15.89 -1.26 10.54
C ILE A 46 -16.16 -0.01 11.36
N LEU A 47 -15.12 0.81 11.54
CA LEU A 47 -15.18 2.06 12.28
C LEU A 47 -14.98 3.23 11.33
N ASN A 48 -15.90 4.19 11.37
CA ASN A 48 -15.83 5.44 10.63
C ASN A 48 -16.12 6.59 11.59
N GLY A 49 -15.10 7.36 11.97
CA GLY A 49 -15.22 8.50 12.87
C GLY A 49 -16.14 9.60 12.32
N GLY A 50 -16.15 9.75 10.99
CA GLY A 50 -16.84 10.85 10.32
C GLY A 50 -15.91 12.05 10.21
N ALA A 51 -16.40 13.22 10.62
CA ALA A 51 -15.58 14.42 10.66
C ALA A 51 -15.31 14.78 12.13
N GLY A 52 -14.18 15.42 12.40
CA GLY A 52 -13.78 15.71 13.76
C GLY A 52 -12.37 15.17 13.99
N ASN A 53 -11.92 15.23 15.25
CA ASN A 53 -10.70 14.55 15.66
C ASN A 53 -11.14 13.38 16.53
N ASP A 54 -11.14 12.19 15.95
CA ASP A 54 -11.74 11.01 16.56
C ASP A 54 -10.72 10.17 17.35
N SER A 55 -11.20 9.20 18.11
CA SER A 55 -10.40 8.15 18.72
C SER A 55 -11.10 6.83 18.49
N MET A 56 -10.46 5.95 17.74
CA MET A 56 -11.00 4.68 17.29
C MET A 56 -10.09 3.54 17.71
N ASN A 57 -10.69 2.50 18.25
CA ASN A 57 -10.04 1.25 18.63
C ASN A 57 -10.98 0.12 18.19
N GLY A 58 -10.49 -0.77 17.31
CA GLY A 58 -11.21 -1.89 16.73
C GLY A 58 -11.34 -3.03 17.71
N GLY A 59 -10.26 -3.33 18.41
CA GLY A 59 -10.20 -4.40 19.40
C GLY A 59 -9.60 -5.65 18.77
N GLU A 60 -10.18 -6.82 19.03
CA GLU A 60 -9.66 -8.04 18.41
C GLU A 60 -10.39 -8.31 17.10
N GLY A 61 -9.72 -8.92 16.12
CA GLY A 61 -10.31 -9.23 14.82
C GLY A 61 -9.66 -8.43 13.71
N ASN A 62 -10.13 -8.58 12.48
CA ASN A 62 -9.62 -7.77 11.37
C ASN A 62 -10.52 -6.55 11.22
N ASP A 63 -10.06 -5.41 11.72
CA ASP A 63 -10.83 -4.18 11.75
C ASP A 63 -10.54 -3.27 10.55
N LEU A 64 -11.55 -2.45 10.21
CA LEU A 64 -11.48 -1.52 9.10
C LEU A 64 -11.75 -0.10 9.59
N TYR A 65 -10.73 0.74 9.55
CA TYR A 65 -10.79 2.17 9.81
C TYR A 65 -11.00 2.93 8.52
N VAL A 66 -12.17 3.55 8.36
CA VAL A 66 -12.53 4.27 7.13
C VAL A 66 -12.22 5.76 7.27
N VAL A 67 -11.35 6.26 6.40
CA VAL A 67 -11.08 7.70 6.27
C VAL A 67 -11.67 8.21 4.95
N GLY A 68 -12.66 9.10 5.06
CA GLY A 68 -13.39 9.66 3.92
C GLY A 68 -12.65 10.80 3.23
N LEU A 69 -12.00 11.66 4.02
CA LEU A 69 -11.23 12.81 3.55
C LEU A 69 -9.94 12.90 4.36
N ALA A 70 -8.85 13.34 3.74
CA ALA A 70 -7.59 13.58 4.47
C ALA A 70 -7.75 14.64 5.58
N THR A 71 -8.74 15.54 5.47
CA THR A 71 -9.04 16.55 6.49
C THR A 71 -9.79 16.01 7.69
N ASP A 72 -10.28 14.77 7.60
CA ASP A 72 -10.96 14.09 8.70
C ASP A 72 -9.96 13.28 9.56
N HIS A 73 -8.67 13.28 9.19
CA HIS A 73 -7.60 12.61 9.94
C HIS A 73 -6.37 13.53 10.02
N VAL A 74 -6.40 14.46 10.98
CA VAL A 74 -5.39 15.55 11.12
C VAL A 74 -4.50 15.39 12.35
N VAL A 75 -4.77 14.36 13.14
CA VAL A 75 -4.02 13.92 14.32
C VAL A 75 -4.04 12.39 14.35
N ALA A 76 -3.32 11.78 15.30
CA ALA A 76 -3.48 10.35 15.55
C ALA A 76 -4.89 10.06 16.08
N GLU A 77 -5.56 9.09 15.46
CA GLU A 77 -6.96 8.73 15.75
C GLU A 77 -7.14 7.22 15.89
N PHE A 78 -6.19 6.41 15.40
CA PHE A 78 -6.24 4.95 15.51
C PHE A 78 -5.39 4.50 16.69
N ALA A 79 -6.00 3.80 17.64
CA ALA A 79 -5.29 3.26 18.80
C ALA A 79 -5.80 1.83 19.07
N ASP A 80 -5.54 0.94 18.13
CA ASP A 80 -5.92 -0.45 18.30
C ASP A 80 -5.03 -1.14 19.34
N ASP A 81 -5.67 -1.82 20.28
CA ASP A 81 -5.02 -2.62 21.32
C ASP A 81 -5.28 -4.13 21.16
N GLY A 82 -5.92 -4.52 20.06
CA GLY A 82 -6.02 -5.90 19.58
C GLY A 82 -4.69 -6.60 19.48
N ALA A 83 -4.66 -7.88 19.85
CA ALA A 83 -3.48 -8.71 19.72
C ALA A 83 -3.57 -9.67 18.52
N THR A 84 -4.75 -9.80 17.90
CA THR A 84 -5.01 -10.71 16.79
C THR A 84 -5.82 -10.04 15.70
N GLY A 85 -5.48 -10.34 14.45
CA GLY A 85 -6.11 -9.74 13.29
C GLY A 85 -5.09 -9.05 12.39
N VAL A 86 -5.61 -8.44 11.34
CA VAL A 86 -4.90 -7.51 10.46
C VAL A 86 -5.81 -6.32 10.29
N ASP A 87 -5.36 -5.18 10.81
CA ASP A 87 -6.17 -3.97 10.84
C ASP A 87 -5.84 -3.07 9.65
N GLU A 88 -6.90 -2.65 8.95
CA GLU A 88 -6.80 -1.91 7.70
C GLU A 88 -7.30 -0.47 7.87
N VAL A 89 -6.46 0.50 7.51
CA VAL A 89 -6.90 1.86 7.20
C VAL A 89 -7.28 1.95 5.74
N ARG A 90 -8.54 2.30 5.44
CA ARG A 90 -9.04 2.44 4.07
C ARG A 90 -9.34 3.90 3.74
N PHE A 91 -8.54 4.44 2.81
CA PHE A 91 -8.68 5.80 2.33
C PHE A 91 -9.61 5.86 1.12
N THR A 92 -10.81 6.41 1.33
CA THR A 92 -11.94 6.35 0.39
C THR A 92 -12.24 7.66 -0.34
N ALA A 93 -11.32 8.64 -0.23
CA ALA A 93 -11.50 9.95 -0.81
C ALA A 93 -11.78 9.90 -2.32
N THR A 94 -12.57 10.86 -2.82
CA THR A 94 -12.91 10.95 -4.25
C THR A 94 -12.19 12.09 -4.96
N SER A 95 -11.54 12.96 -4.19
CA SER A 95 -10.74 14.09 -4.65
C SER A 95 -9.28 13.89 -4.30
N ALA A 96 -8.38 14.26 -5.22
CA ALA A 96 -6.94 14.12 -5.02
C ALA A 96 -6.49 14.78 -3.72
N SER A 97 -5.82 14.00 -2.88
CA SER A 97 -5.38 14.40 -1.53
C SER A 97 -4.41 13.36 -0.97
N THR A 98 -3.75 13.69 0.14
CA THR A 98 -2.81 12.80 0.82
C THR A 98 -3.30 12.51 2.22
N LEU A 99 -3.56 11.23 2.53
CA LEU A 99 -3.74 10.79 3.91
C LEU A 99 -2.37 10.79 4.60
N SER A 100 -2.24 11.48 5.72
CA SER A 100 -1.02 11.42 6.55
C SER A 100 -1.34 10.61 7.78
N LEU A 101 -0.55 9.58 8.06
CA LEU A 101 -0.63 8.81 9.29
C LEU A 101 0.43 9.33 10.27
N TYR A 102 0.16 9.17 11.56
CA TYR A 102 0.93 9.75 12.65
C TYR A 102 1.54 8.67 13.53
N ALA A 103 2.57 9.03 14.29
CA ALA A 103 3.23 8.09 15.22
C ALA A 103 2.32 7.55 16.33
N GLY A 104 1.18 8.20 16.57
CA GLY A 104 0.18 7.74 17.53
C GLY A 104 -0.86 6.80 16.91
N ASP A 105 -0.85 6.62 15.58
CA ASP A 105 -1.69 5.62 14.92
C ASP A 105 -1.03 4.26 15.09
N THR A 106 -1.59 3.44 15.98
CA THR A 106 -1.01 2.16 16.41
C THR A 106 -1.98 1.01 16.19
N GLY A 107 -1.41 -0.20 16.02
CA GLY A 107 -2.20 -1.41 15.75
C GLY A 107 -2.83 -1.36 14.36
N ILE A 108 -2.07 -0.86 13.39
CA ILE A 108 -2.43 -0.89 11.98
C ILE A 108 -1.34 -1.64 11.23
N GLU A 109 -1.74 -2.59 10.39
CA GLU A 109 -0.82 -3.41 9.60
C GLU A 109 -1.01 -3.19 8.10
N LYS A 110 -2.14 -2.60 7.70
CA LYS A 110 -2.49 -2.43 6.29
C LYS A 110 -3.09 -1.07 5.99
N VAL A 111 -2.71 -0.49 4.86
CA VAL A 111 -3.31 0.75 4.35
C VAL A 111 -3.71 0.54 2.89
N VAL A 112 -4.97 0.82 2.57
CA VAL A 112 -5.48 0.67 1.21
C VAL A 112 -6.14 1.94 0.72
N ILE A 113 -5.72 2.41 -0.44
CA ILE A 113 -6.42 3.42 -1.22
C ILE A 113 -7.52 2.71 -2.01
N GLY A 114 -8.77 2.91 -1.64
CA GLY A 114 -9.85 2.17 -2.28
C GLY A 114 -11.21 2.44 -1.69
N THR A 115 -12.19 1.63 -2.09
CA THR A 115 -13.57 1.74 -1.62
C THR A 115 -14.11 0.38 -1.20
N GLY A 116 -15.37 0.35 -0.78
CA GLY A 116 -16.02 -0.84 -0.28
C GLY A 116 -15.78 -1.03 1.22
N THR A 117 -16.58 -1.90 1.82
CA THR A 117 -16.59 -2.21 3.25
C THR A 117 -16.43 -3.71 3.50
N GLY A 118 -16.05 -4.48 2.48
CA GLY A 118 -15.73 -5.90 2.62
C GLY A 118 -14.26 -6.10 2.98
N ALA A 119 -13.91 -7.35 3.28
CA ALA A 119 -12.53 -7.78 3.58
C ALA A 119 -11.54 -7.48 2.45
N THR A 120 -12.02 -7.43 1.19
CA THR A 120 -11.23 -6.99 0.05
C THR A 120 -11.74 -5.63 -0.42
N ALA A 121 -10.83 -4.66 -0.50
CA ALA A 121 -11.11 -3.33 -1.04
C ALA A 121 -11.35 -3.38 -2.56
N VAL A 122 -12.12 -2.42 -3.05
CA VAL A 122 -12.21 -2.13 -4.49
C VAL A 122 -11.21 -1.02 -4.81
N ILE A 123 -10.12 -1.38 -5.50
CA ILE A 123 -8.98 -0.51 -5.82
C ILE A 123 -9.03 0.07 -7.25
N SER A 124 -10.15 -0.09 -7.97
CA SER A 124 -10.28 0.36 -9.37
C SER A 124 -10.47 1.88 -9.55
N GLY A 125 -10.42 2.67 -8.47
CA GLY A 125 -10.56 4.13 -8.52
C GLY A 125 -9.33 4.78 -9.16
N THR A 126 -9.51 5.81 -9.99
CA THR A 126 -8.41 6.43 -10.74
C THR A 126 -7.97 7.79 -10.19
N THR A 127 -8.52 8.20 -9.04
CA THR A 127 -8.13 9.46 -8.40
C THR A 127 -6.72 9.33 -7.83
N ALA A 128 -5.86 10.31 -8.12
CA ALA A 128 -4.51 10.42 -7.56
C ALA A 128 -4.57 10.73 -6.05
N LEU A 129 -4.79 9.69 -5.27
CA LEU A 129 -4.75 9.71 -3.81
C LEU A 129 -3.39 9.24 -3.35
N ASN A 130 -2.94 9.72 -2.21
CA ASN A 130 -1.62 9.43 -1.69
C ASN A 130 -1.70 9.04 -0.22
N VAL A 131 -0.69 8.34 0.27
CA VAL A 131 -0.51 8.04 1.69
C VAL A 131 0.91 8.40 2.10
N ASN A 132 1.03 9.14 3.21
CA ASN A 132 2.28 9.34 3.90
C ASN A 132 2.22 8.65 5.27
N ALA A 133 2.92 7.53 5.42
CA ALA A 133 3.01 6.76 6.65
C ALA A 133 4.36 6.92 7.37
N SER A 134 5.21 7.87 6.97
CA SER A 134 6.60 7.98 7.46
C SER A 134 6.75 8.19 8.98
N ALA A 135 5.66 8.51 9.68
CA ALA A 135 5.64 8.68 11.13
C ALA A 135 5.17 7.43 11.89
N VAL A 136 4.54 6.46 11.23
CA VAL A 136 4.07 5.22 11.85
C VAL A 136 5.27 4.36 12.25
N THR A 137 5.12 3.60 13.34
CA THR A 137 6.24 2.87 13.97
C THR A 137 6.20 1.35 13.74
N THR A 138 5.21 0.87 13.00
CA THR A 138 5.05 -0.52 12.56
C THR A 138 5.28 -0.60 11.06
N GLY A 139 5.75 -1.75 10.57
CA GLY A 139 5.78 -2.00 9.14
C GLY A 139 4.35 -2.19 8.60
N LEU A 140 4.12 -1.73 7.38
CA LEU A 140 2.80 -1.66 6.76
C LEU A 140 2.78 -2.36 5.41
N TRP A 141 1.65 -3.01 5.11
CA TRP A 141 1.28 -3.36 3.75
C TRP A 141 0.43 -2.25 3.14
N MET A 142 0.97 -1.56 2.14
CA MET A 142 0.35 -0.41 1.48
C MET A 142 -0.08 -0.75 0.06
N ILE A 143 -1.34 -0.49 -0.27
CA ILE A 143 -1.94 -0.77 -1.59
C ILE A 143 -2.56 0.49 -2.17
N GLY A 144 -2.10 0.89 -3.35
CA GLY A 144 -2.65 1.98 -4.16
C GLY A 144 -3.94 1.60 -4.92
N ASN A 145 -4.43 2.55 -5.71
CA ASN A 145 -5.57 2.36 -6.59
C ASN A 145 -5.13 2.31 -8.07
N ALA A 146 -6.01 2.69 -8.99
CA ALA A 146 -5.70 2.75 -10.42
C ALA A 146 -5.27 4.16 -10.91
N GLY A 147 -5.15 5.11 -9.98
CA GLY A 147 -4.62 6.46 -10.23
C GLY A 147 -3.14 6.51 -9.91
N ALA A 148 -2.45 7.58 -10.33
CA ALA A 148 -1.06 7.80 -9.93
C ALA A 148 -0.99 8.14 -8.44
N ASN A 149 -0.50 7.20 -7.63
CA ASN A 149 -0.39 7.32 -6.18
C ASN A 149 1.04 7.66 -5.77
N ALA A 150 1.18 8.47 -4.72
CA ALA A 150 2.42 8.57 -3.95
C ALA A 150 2.23 7.81 -2.63
N LEU A 151 2.98 6.73 -2.45
CA LEU A 151 2.99 5.91 -1.24
C LEU A 151 4.34 6.10 -0.56
N THR A 152 4.33 6.59 0.68
CA THR A 152 5.51 6.67 1.54
C THR A 152 5.31 5.76 2.73
N GLY A 153 6.17 4.73 2.82
CA GLY A 153 6.27 3.80 3.93
C GLY A 153 6.86 4.44 5.18
N THR A 154 7.28 3.57 6.09
CA THR A 154 7.69 3.86 7.46
C THR A 154 9.22 3.81 7.56
N ILE A 155 9.76 3.53 8.75
CA ILE A 155 11.19 3.23 8.94
C ILE A 155 11.41 1.74 9.23
N GLN A 156 10.35 0.94 9.09
CA GLN A 156 10.28 -0.50 9.28
C GLN A 156 10.14 -1.17 7.91
N ASN A 157 10.14 -2.50 7.89
CA ASN A 157 9.95 -3.26 6.66
C ASN A 157 8.51 -3.13 6.18
N ASP A 158 8.33 -2.53 5.01
CA ASP A 158 7.02 -2.30 4.41
C ASP A 158 6.84 -3.14 3.13
N THR A 159 5.59 -3.36 2.73
CA THR A 159 5.24 -3.91 1.41
C THR A 159 4.43 -2.87 0.65
N LEU A 160 4.90 -2.42 -0.50
CA LEU A 160 4.27 -1.37 -1.30
C LEU A 160 3.80 -1.89 -2.65
N GLU A 161 2.49 -1.82 -2.88
CA GLU A 161 1.82 -2.10 -4.15
C GLU A 161 1.24 -0.81 -4.73
N GLY A 162 1.82 -0.28 -5.82
CA GLY A 162 1.30 0.91 -6.49
C GLY A 162 -0.07 0.68 -7.14
N GLY A 163 -0.24 -0.49 -7.75
CA GLY A 163 -1.44 -0.84 -8.51
C GLY A 163 -1.30 -0.45 -9.98
N SER A 164 -2.35 0.14 -10.55
CA SER A 164 -2.27 0.73 -11.90
C SER A 164 -2.07 2.22 -11.79
N GLY A 165 -1.42 2.85 -12.77
CA GLY A 165 -1.06 4.25 -12.66
C GLY A 165 0.43 4.40 -12.87
N ASN A 166 0.98 5.60 -12.67
CA ASN A 166 2.42 5.76 -12.58
C ASN A 166 2.68 6.21 -11.16
N ASP A 167 3.06 5.26 -10.32
CA ASP A 167 3.09 5.47 -8.89
C ASP A 167 4.47 5.95 -8.45
N THR A 168 4.53 6.62 -7.31
CA THR A 168 5.77 7.02 -6.65
C THR A 168 5.83 6.31 -5.31
N LEU A 169 6.73 5.35 -5.19
CA LEU A 169 6.86 4.47 -4.04
C LEU A 169 8.15 4.83 -3.30
N THR A 170 8.04 5.06 -2.00
CA THR A 170 9.17 5.38 -1.11
C THR A 170 9.05 4.42 0.06
N GLY A 171 9.97 3.47 0.19
CA GLY A 171 9.92 2.46 1.26
C GLY A 171 10.26 3.10 2.61
N GLY A 172 11.33 3.90 2.61
CA GLY A 172 11.87 4.55 3.79
C GLY A 172 13.15 3.86 4.22
N SER A 173 13.26 3.58 5.52
CA SER A 173 14.29 2.67 6.03
C SER A 173 13.65 1.32 6.28
N GLY A 174 14.43 0.25 6.28
CA GLY A 174 13.85 -1.09 6.44
C GLY A 174 14.42 -2.00 5.37
N SER A 175 13.85 -3.20 5.31
CA SER A 175 13.93 -4.06 4.14
C SER A 175 12.55 -4.06 3.51
N ASP A 176 12.38 -3.29 2.45
CA ASP A 176 11.07 -3.00 1.86
C ASP A 176 10.82 -3.82 0.60
N ASP A 177 9.60 -4.32 0.47
CA ASP A 177 9.14 -5.07 -0.70
C ASP A 177 8.34 -4.15 -1.63
N PHE A 178 8.84 -3.94 -2.85
CA PHE A 178 8.12 -3.21 -3.90
C PHE A 178 7.50 -4.19 -4.89
N VAL A 179 6.18 -4.29 -4.88
CA VAL A 179 5.44 -5.37 -5.55
C VAL A 179 4.86 -4.90 -6.89
N PHE A 180 5.29 -5.57 -7.96
CA PHE A 180 4.77 -5.46 -9.31
C PHE A 180 3.76 -6.59 -9.56
N ASN A 181 2.48 -6.28 -9.39
CA ASN A 181 1.37 -7.22 -9.61
C ASN A 181 0.35 -6.73 -10.65
N THR A 182 0.69 -5.68 -11.39
CA THR A 182 -0.13 -5.11 -12.46
C THR A 182 0.57 -5.25 -13.81
N ALA A 183 -0.19 -5.61 -14.85
CA ALA A 183 0.35 -5.81 -16.19
C ALA A 183 1.07 -4.56 -16.72
N PRO A 184 2.34 -4.67 -17.15
CA PRO A 184 3.08 -3.53 -17.66
C PRO A 184 2.56 -3.10 -19.03
N ASN A 185 2.65 -1.81 -19.34
CA ASN A 185 2.28 -1.29 -20.65
C ASN A 185 3.15 -0.08 -21.06
N SER A 186 3.04 0.36 -22.31
CA SER A 186 3.91 1.41 -22.85
C SER A 186 3.54 2.84 -22.40
N ILE A 187 2.38 3.02 -21.77
CA ILE A 187 1.80 4.34 -21.43
C ILE A 187 1.83 4.59 -19.92
N THR A 188 1.31 3.65 -19.12
CA THR A 188 1.23 3.68 -17.66
C THR A 188 1.94 2.49 -17.03
N ASN A 189 1.85 2.35 -15.70
CA ASN A 189 2.45 1.31 -14.88
C ASN A 189 3.98 1.38 -14.99
N LYS A 190 4.47 2.63 -14.94
CA LYS A 190 5.88 3.01 -14.90
C LYS A 190 6.13 3.68 -13.57
N ASP A 191 6.33 2.86 -12.57
CA ASP A 191 6.44 3.35 -11.20
C ASP A 191 7.80 3.98 -10.95
N THR A 192 7.90 4.83 -9.96
CA THR A 192 9.15 5.44 -9.52
C THR A 192 9.40 5.01 -8.09
N ILE A 193 10.38 4.15 -7.89
CA ILE A 193 10.85 3.76 -6.56
C ILE A 193 11.95 4.75 -6.18
N THR A 194 11.73 5.54 -5.13
CA THR A 194 12.53 6.75 -4.90
C THR A 194 13.82 6.50 -4.13
N ASP A 195 13.87 5.48 -3.28
CA ASP A 195 14.88 5.29 -2.25
C ASP A 195 15.41 3.85 -2.11
N PHE A 196 15.19 2.99 -3.12
CA PHE A 196 15.63 1.60 -3.13
C PHE A 196 17.08 1.39 -2.65
N GLN A 197 17.27 0.50 -1.67
CA GLN A 197 18.53 0.10 -1.07
C GLN A 197 18.89 -1.36 -1.45
N PRO A 198 19.85 -1.58 -2.39
CA PRO A 198 20.26 -2.93 -2.78
C PRO A 198 20.70 -3.81 -1.62
N GLY A 199 20.29 -5.07 -1.65
CA GLY A 199 20.54 -6.08 -0.61
C GLY A 199 19.74 -5.89 0.69
N ALA A 200 18.96 -4.82 0.81
CA ALA A 200 18.00 -4.63 1.90
C ALA A 200 16.57 -4.70 1.36
N ASP A 201 16.27 -3.97 0.29
CA ASP A 201 14.97 -3.92 -0.35
C ASP A 201 14.86 -4.96 -1.49
N GLU A 202 13.62 -5.29 -1.85
CA GLU A 202 13.30 -6.30 -2.83
C GLU A 202 12.30 -5.78 -3.89
N LEU A 203 12.55 -6.11 -5.15
CA LEU A 203 11.59 -5.95 -6.24
C LEU A 203 10.87 -7.29 -6.45
N GLN A 204 9.58 -7.34 -6.12
CA GLN A 204 8.77 -8.55 -6.21
C GLN A 204 7.88 -8.53 -7.44
N PHE A 205 7.98 -9.55 -8.29
CA PHE A 205 7.21 -9.65 -9.53
C PHE A 205 6.19 -10.78 -9.43
N SER A 206 4.90 -10.47 -9.56
CA SER A 206 3.86 -11.51 -9.55
C SER A 206 3.99 -12.44 -10.76
N LYS A 207 4.09 -13.74 -10.49
CA LYS A 207 4.17 -14.81 -11.50
C LYS A 207 2.98 -14.80 -12.44
N ALA A 208 1.78 -14.46 -11.93
CA ALA A 208 0.58 -14.38 -12.73
C ALA A 208 0.69 -13.33 -13.86
N ILE A 209 1.47 -12.27 -13.63
CA ILE A 209 1.67 -11.16 -14.57
C ILE A 209 2.95 -11.32 -15.38
N PHE A 210 4.05 -11.64 -14.71
CA PHE A 210 5.40 -11.72 -15.27
C PHE A 210 5.79 -13.17 -15.57
N ALA A 211 4.90 -13.92 -16.22
CA ALA A 211 5.02 -15.37 -16.41
C ALA A 211 6.32 -15.82 -17.12
N ALA A 212 6.97 -14.95 -17.90
CA ALA A 212 8.23 -15.27 -18.56
C ALA A 212 9.44 -15.33 -17.62
N LEU A 213 9.31 -14.82 -16.37
CA LEU A 213 10.33 -14.94 -15.33
C LEU A 213 10.43 -16.38 -14.79
N GLY A 214 9.38 -17.19 -14.95
CA GLY A 214 9.41 -18.62 -14.64
C GLY A 214 8.87 -18.96 -13.25
N ASP A 215 9.65 -19.72 -12.48
CA ASP A 215 9.22 -20.23 -11.18
C ASP A 215 9.38 -19.17 -10.07
N GLU A 216 8.65 -19.35 -8.95
CA GLU A 216 8.75 -18.48 -7.78
C GLU A 216 10.13 -18.60 -7.11
N GLY A 217 10.59 -17.51 -6.50
CA GLY A 217 11.90 -17.39 -5.84
C GLY A 217 12.80 -16.32 -6.47
N GLU A 218 14.06 -16.31 -6.05
CA GLU A 218 15.09 -15.38 -6.55
C GLU A 218 15.21 -15.44 -8.08
N LEU A 219 15.31 -14.27 -8.71
CA LEU A 219 15.50 -14.16 -10.15
C LEU A 219 16.80 -14.88 -10.58
N LYS A 220 16.77 -15.62 -11.69
CA LYS A 220 17.97 -16.29 -12.16
C LYS A 220 18.96 -15.29 -12.76
N VAL A 221 20.25 -15.49 -12.51
CA VAL A 221 21.31 -14.58 -12.97
C VAL A 221 21.30 -14.35 -14.48
N GLU A 222 20.99 -15.37 -15.27
CA GLU A 222 20.88 -15.27 -16.73
C GLU A 222 19.69 -14.44 -17.23
N GLN A 223 18.73 -14.12 -16.36
CA GLN A 223 17.56 -13.32 -16.72
C GLN A 223 17.76 -11.83 -16.47
N PHE A 224 18.89 -11.42 -15.88
CA PHE A 224 19.16 -10.05 -15.50
C PHE A 224 20.32 -9.44 -16.30
N TRP A 225 20.00 -8.38 -17.05
CA TRP A 225 20.97 -7.59 -17.80
C TRP A 225 21.00 -6.15 -17.32
N SER A 226 22.21 -5.59 -17.13
CA SER A 226 22.36 -4.19 -16.77
C SER A 226 23.53 -3.49 -17.46
N SER A 227 23.32 -2.25 -17.87
CA SER A 227 24.32 -1.38 -18.50
C SER A 227 23.85 0.07 -18.55
N ALA A 228 24.76 1.02 -18.70
CA ALA A 228 24.46 2.45 -18.84
C ALA A 228 23.57 2.79 -20.05
N THR A 229 23.49 1.87 -21.03
CA THR A 229 22.74 2.06 -22.28
C THR A 229 21.66 0.99 -22.48
N ALA A 230 21.42 0.15 -21.47
CA ALA A 230 20.46 -0.94 -21.57
C ALA A 230 19.04 -0.40 -21.75
N VAL A 231 18.38 -0.79 -22.85
CA VAL A 231 16.97 -0.45 -23.15
C VAL A 231 16.22 -1.63 -23.79
N ALA A 232 16.91 -2.76 -23.98
CA ALA A 232 16.41 -4.00 -24.56
C ALA A 232 17.30 -5.15 -24.07
N ALA A 233 16.80 -6.39 -24.21
CA ALA A 233 17.56 -7.60 -23.94
C ALA A 233 18.90 -7.65 -24.72
N HIS A 234 19.94 -8.16 -24.08
CA HIS A 234 21.25 -8.41 -24.67
C HIS A 234 21.32 -9.81 -25.30
N ASP A 235 20.63 -10.80 -24.73
CA ASP A 235 20.48 -12.14 -25.28
C ASP A 235 19.05 -12.71 -25.13
N SER A 236 18.87 -14.01 -25.41
CA SER A 236 17.56 -14.65 -25.40
C SER A 236 17.03 -14.96 -24.00
N ASP A 237 17.86 -14.90 -22.97
CA ASP A 237 17.51 -15.30 -21.60
C ASP A 237 17.17 -14.10 -20.72
N ASP A 238 17.66 -12.90 -21.08
CA ASP A 238 17.32 -11.65 -20.41
C ASP A 238 15.81 -11.40 -20.35
N ARG A 239 15.30 -11.12 -19.16
CA ARG A 239 13.89 -10.75 -18.91
C ARG A 239 13.76 -9.44 -18.15
N ILE A 240 14.72 -9.13 -17.28
CA ILE A 240 14.80 -7.86 -16.57
C ILE A 240 16.03 -7.10 -17.06
N ILE A 241 15.80 -5.89 -17.55
CA ILE A 241 16.83 -5.03 -18.12
C ILE A 241 16.91 -3.74 -17.32
N TYR A 242 18.08 -3.40 -16.82
CA TYR A 242 18.29 -2.23 -15.98
C TYR A 242 19.29 -1.24 -16.58
N ASN A 243 18.82 -0.01 -16.81
CA ASN A 243 19.64 1.08 -17.28
C ASN A 243 20.31 1.80 -16.11
N THR A 244 21.60 1.55 -15.87
CA THR A 244 22.31 2.09 -14.70
C THR A 244 22.53 3.61 -14.74
N SER A 245 22.33 4.26 -15.90
CA SER A 245 22.47 5.72 -16.02
C SER A 245 21.17 6.49 -15.83
N THR A 246 20.02 5.84 -16.03
CA THR A 246 18.70 6.47 -15.96
C THR A 246 17.77 5.86 -14.90
N GLY A 247 18.18 4.74 -14.29
CA GLY A 247 17.36 3.97 -13.35
C GLY A 247 16.21 3.23 -14.00
N ALA A 248 16.04 3.33 -15.33
CA ALA A 248 14.93 2.69 -16.00
C ALA A 248 15.06 1.16 -15.93
N LEU A 249 14.03 0.52 -15.38
CA LEU A 249 13.86 -0.93 -15.30
C LEU A 249 12.85 -1.36 -16.34
N TYR A 250 13.20 -2.35 -17.15
CA TYR A 250 12.36 -2.89 -18.20
C TYR A 250 12.12 -4.37 -17.98
N TYR A 251 10.93 -4.82 -18.35
CA TYR A 251 10.58 -6.21 -18.51
C TYR A 251 10.49 -6.57 -19.99
N ASP A 252 11.16 -7.64 -20.39
CA ASP A 252 11.13 -8.20 -21.73
C ASP A 252 10.62 -9.64 -21.66
N ALA A 253 9.46 -9.89 -22.25
CA ALA A 253 8.79 -11.19 -22.12
C ALA A 253 9.38 -12.28 -23.02
N ASP A 254 10.07 -11.90 -24.10
CA ASP A 254 10.67 -12.84 -25.07
C ASP A 254 12.17 -12.63 -25.30
N GLY A 255 12.81 -11.73 -24.54
CA GLY A 255 14.25 -11.47 -24.61
C GLY A 255 14.62 -10.81 -25.93
N THR A 256 15.62 -11.31 -26.64
CA THR A 256 15.95 -10.83 -28.01
C THR A 256 14.92 -11.22 -29.10
N GLY A 257 13.70 -11.57 -28.70
CA GLY A 257 12.59 -11.90 -29.59
C GLY A 257 12.02 -10.70 -30.34
N GLY A 258 10.76 -10.83 -30.75
CA GLY A 258 10.07 -9.83 -31.57
C GLY A 258 9.26 -8.83 -30.76
N ILE A 259 9.03 -9.09 -29.46
CA ILE A 259 8.33 -8.20 -28.55
C ILE A 259 9.34 -7.21 -27.99
N ALA A 260 8.97 -5.94 -27.90
CA ALA A 260 9.85 -4.92 -27.33
C ALA A 260 9.75 -4.94 -25.79
N ALA A 261 10.90 -4.78 -25.13
CA ALA A 261 10.95 -4.53 -23.69
C ALA A 261 10.04 -3.34 -23.30
N VAL A 262 9.32 -3.51 -22.19
CA VAL A 262 8.40 -2.51 -21.62
C VAL A 262 9.01 -1.97 -20.35
N GLN A 263 9.14 -0.65 -20.24
CA GLN A 263 9.58 -0.03 -19.01
C GLN A 263 8.50 -0.23 -17.93
N VAL A 264 8.91 -0.70 -16.76
CA VAL A 264 8.03 -0.98 -15.60
C VAL A 264 8.33 -0.07 -14.42
N ALA A 265 9.57 0.42 -14.31
CA ALA A 265 9.93 1.34 -13.24
C ALA A 265 11.08 2.29 -13.59
N ILE A 266 11.28 3.27 -12.72
CA ILE A 266 12.51 4.03 -12.51
C ILE A 266 12.96 3.76 -11.08
N ILE A 267 14.20 3.32 -10.90
CA ILE A 267 14.78 3.00 -9.60
C ILE A 267 15.78 4.10 -9.20
N GLY A 268 15.46 4.81 -8.13
CA GLY A 268 16.16 6.01 -7.69
C GLY A 268 15.85 7.23 -8.60
N THR A 269 15.80 8.42 -8.00
CA THR A 269 15.42 9.66 -8.72
C THR A 269 16.61 10.55 -9.08
N THR A 270 17.64 10.58 -8.24
CA THR A 270 18.84 11.43 -8.41
C THR A 270 20.11 10.60 -8.59
N THR A 271 20.20 9.50 -7.86
CA THR A 271 21.21 8.46 -7.99
C THR A 271 20.50 7.13 -8.22
N HIS A 272 21.02 6.33 -9.14
CA HIS A 272 20.45 5.04 -9.47
C HIS A 272 21.29 3.94 -8.82
N PRO A 273 20.70 3.09 -7.97
CA PRO A 273 21.43 2.06 -7.26
C PRO A 273 21.97 1.00 -8.23
N ALA A 274 23.03 0.29 -7.80
CA ALA A 274 23.53 -0.86 -8.55
C ALA A 274 22.70 -2.09 -8.16
N LEU A 275 21.73 -2.44 -8.99
CA LEU A 275 20.89 -3.62 -8.78
C LEU A 275 21.63 -4.91 -9.11
N GLN A 276 21.31 -5.96 -8.36
CA GLN A 276 21.70 -7.35 -8.60
C GLN A 276 20.44 -8.20 -8.81
N TYR A 277 20.60 -9.37 -9.44
CA TYR A 277 19.47 -10.31 -9.60
C TYR A 277 18.91 -10.79 -8.25
N THR A 278 19.73 -10.77 -7.18
CA THR A 278 19.33 -11.11 -5.81
C THR A 278 18.41 -10.09 -5.16
N ASP A 279 18.31 -8.88 -5.74
CA ASP A 279 17.36 -7.85 -5.29
C ASP A 279 15.94 -8.09 -5.86
N MET A 280 15.72 -9.20 -6.56
CA MET A 280 14.51 -9.44 -7.35
C MET A 280 13.98 -10.85 -7.14
N HIS A 281 12.69 -10.96 -6.88
CA HIS A 281 12.02 -12.25 -6.69
C HIS A 281 10.74 -12.35 -7.49
N VAL A 282 10.44 -13.57 -7.94
CA VAL A 282 9.14 -13.94 -8.50
C VAL A 282 8.28 -14.45 -7.35
N VAL A 283 7.13 -13.81 -7.14
CA VAL A 283 6.17 -14.15 -6.08
C VAL A 283 4.84 -14.61 -6.68
N ALA A 284 3.93 -15.13 -5.85
CA ALA A 284 2.66 -15.69 -6.29
C ALA A 284 1.72 -14.68 -7.00
#